data_AF-A0A6P0YDG4-F1
#
_entry.id   AF-A0A6P0YDG4-F1
#
_cell.length_a   1.000
_cell.length_b   1.000
_cell.length_c   1.000
_cell.angle_alpha   90.00
_cell.angle_beta   90.00
_cell.angle_gamma   90.00
#
_symmetry.space_group_name_H-M   'P 1'
#
loop_
_entity.id
_entity.type
_entity.pdbx_description
1 polymer ?
#
loop_
_entity_poly.entity_id
_entity_poly.type
_entity_poly.pdbx_seq_one_letter_code
_entity_poly.pdbx_strand_id
1 'polypeptide(L)' 'MDYKQAGVDVEAGREFVDNIRNMVISTHRPEVLGALGGFSGLFA' A
#
# COMPACT_ATOMS: atom_id res chain seq x y z
N MET A 1 -11.22 13.96 -17.44
CA MET A 1 -11.66 12.57 -17.27
C MET A 1 -11.26 12.19 -15.86
N ASP A 2 -12.23 12.11 -14.96
CA ASP A 2 -11.97 11.86 -13.53
C ASP A 2 -11.82 10.35 -13.30
N TYR A 3 -10.78 9.93 -12.57
CA TYR A 3 -10.55 8.53 -12.23
C TYR A 3 -11.74 7.93 -11.46
N LYS A 4 -12.45 8.76 -10.70
CA LYS A 4 -13.66 8.36 -9.99
C LYS A 4 -14.80 7.99 -10.94
N GLN A 5 -14.92 8.67 -12.09
CA GLN A 5 -15.89 8.31 -13.13
C GLN A 5 -15.53 6.98 -13.83
N ALA A 6 -14.26 6.59 -13.80
CA ALA A 6 -13.80 5.27 -14.23
C ALA A 6 -13.92 4.19 -13.12
N GLY A 7 -14.52 4.53 -11.97
CA GLY A 7 -14.70 3.62 -10.83
C GLY A 7 -13.49 3.50 -9.91
N VAL A 8 -12.47 4.35 -10.07
CA VAL A 8 -11.26 4.34 -9.24
C VAL A 8 -11.37 5.42 -8.16
N ASP A 9 -11.51 4.99 -6.90
CA ASP A 9 -11.50 5.89 -5.74
C ASP A 9 -10.13 5.88 -5.03
N VAL A 10 -9.35 6.91 -5.29
CA VAL A 10 -7.98 7.05 -4.78
C VAL A 10 -7.96 7.32 -3.28
N GLU A 11 -8.95 8.05 -2.75
CA GLU A 11 -9.02 8.37 -1.33
C GLU A 11 -9.36 7.12 -0.52
N ALA A 12 -10.36 6.34 -0.97
CA ALA A 12 -10.65 5.03 -0.37
C ALA A 12 -9.44 4.09 -0.40
N GLY A 13 -8.64 4.14 -1.47
CA GLY A 13 -7.39 3.40 -1.57
C GLY A 13 -6.36 3.82 -0.52
N ARG A 14 -6.18 5.12 -0.24
CA ARG A 14 -5.25 5.59 0.80
C ARG A 14 -5.70 5.18 2.19
N GLU A 15 -6.98 5.39 2.51
CA GLU A 15 -7.55 5.01 3.82
C GLU A 15 -7.36 3.51 4.08
N PHE A 16 -7.59 2.68 3.06
CA PHE A 16 -7.36 1.25 3.15
C PHE A 16 -5.89 0.92 3.45
N VAL A 17 -4.94 1.55 2.76
CA VAL A 17 -3.51 1.34 2.99
C VAL A 17 -3.10 1.74 4.41
N ASP A 18 -3.62 2.85 4.93
CA ASP A 18 -3.36 3.28 6.31
C ASP A 18 -3.90 2.28 7.34
N ASN A 19 -5.10 1.73 7.11
CA ASN A 19 -5.71 0.73 7.99
C ASN A 19 -4.92 -0.59 8.07
N ILE A 20 -4.31 -1.03 6.97
CA ILE A 20 -3.57 -2.29 6.93
C ILE A 20 -2.09 -2.16 7.31
N ARG A 21 -1.57 -0.93 7.47
CA ARG A 21 -0.14 -0.67 7.67
C ARG A 21 0.47 -1.50 8.80
N ASN A 22 -0.17 -1.52 9.97
CA ASN A 22 0.34 -2.26 11.13
C ASN A 22 0.32 -3.78 10.92
N MET A 23 -0.68 -4.30 10.21
CA MET A 23 -0.76 -5.73 9.87
C MET A 23 0.33 -6.13 8.88
N VAL A 24 0.69 -5.26 7.93
CA VAL A 24 1.78 -5.54 7.00
C VAL A 24 3.14 -5.42 7.69
N ILE A 25 3.31 -4.47 8.62
CA ILE A 25 4.54 -4.34 9.41
C ILE A 25 4.81 -5.58 10.26
N SER A 26 3.78 -6.21 10.84
CA SER A 26 3.97 -7.41 11.66
C SER A 26 4.48 -8.62 10.87
N THR A 27 4.31 -8.63 9.54
CA THR A 27 4.83 -9.67 8.64
C THR A 27 6.15 -9.30 7.98
N HIS A 28 6.78 -8.18 8.34
CA HIS A 28 8.06 -7.80 7.77
C HIS A 28 9.16 -8.78 8.16
N ARG A 29 9.98 -9.12 7.16
CA ARG A 29 11.17 -9.95 7.35
C ARG A 29 12.43 -9.14 7.03
N PRO A 30 13.60 -9.53 7.56
CA PRO A 30 14.86 -8.80 7.32
C PRO A 30 15.24 -8.67 5.84
N GLU A 31 14.78 -9.57 4.97
CA GLU A 31 15.07 -9.57 3.53
C GLU A 31 14.20 -8.56 2.74
N VAL A 32 13.16 -8.01 3.37
CA VAL A 32 12.28 -7.02 2.73
C VAL A 32 12.97 -5.65 2.72
N LEU A 33 13.27 -5.16 1.52
CA LEU A 33 13.85 -3.84 1.32
C LEU A 33 12.74 -2.82 1.04
N GLY A 34 12.32 -2.10 2.08
CA GLY A 34 11.33 -1.02 2.01
C GLY A 34 10.13 -1.22 2.94
N ALA A 35 9.10 -0.37 2.80
CA ALA A 35 7.86 -0.42 3.58
C ALA A 35 6.62 -0.46 2.67
N LEU A 36 5.43 -0.67 3.22
CA LEU A 36 4.18 -0.67 2.44
C LEU A 36 3.93 0.72 1.80
N GLY A 37 3.97 0.81 0.46
CA GLY A 37 3.82 2.07 -0.26
C GLY A 37 4.36 2.05 -1.70
N GLY A 38 4.32 3.24 -2.33
CA GLY A 38 4.23 3.45 -3.78
C GLY A 38 5.26 2.80 -4.71
N PHE A 39 6.34 2.19 -4.23
CA PHE A 39 7.30 1.45 -5.07
C PHE A 39 8.16 0.45 -4.27
N SER A 40 7.70 0.04 -3.08
CA SER A 40 8.50 -0.71 -2.11
C SER A 40 7.89 -2.08 -1.81
N GLY A 41 8.60 -3.09 -2.28
CA GLY A 41 8.29 -4.53 -2.15
C GLY A 41 9.42 -5.34 -2.80
N LEU A 42 10.65 -4.84 -2.74
CA LEU A 42 11.82 -5.53 -3.26
C LEU A 42 12.21 -6.63 -2.26
N PHE A 43 12.29 -7.85 -2.76
CA PHE A 43 12.73 -9.03 -2.02
C PHE A 43 14.00 -9.53 -2.72
N ALA A 44 15.11 -9.57 -1.99
CA ALA A 44 16.42 -9.98 -2.51
C ALA A 44 16.90 -11.25 -1.82
#